data_AF-A0A7K3F269-F1
#
_entry.id   AF-A0A7K3F269-F1
#
_cell.length_a   1.000
_cell.length_b   1.000
_cell.length_c   1.000
_cell.angle_alpha   90.00
_cell.angle_beta   90.00
_cell.angle_gamma   90.00
#
_symmetry.space_group_name_H-M   'P 1'
#
loop_
_entity.id
_entity.type
_entity.pdbx_description
1 polymer ?
#
loop_
_entity_poly.entity_id
_entity_poly.type
_entity_poly.pdbx_seq_one_letter_code
_entity_poly.pdbx_strand_id
1 'polypeptide(L)' 'MELRSVEELMDLLYACRGERPGEYGGGAEDLHGHALRTAALLRRRRPADKELQVAGLVAPVGRLLWPGAPA' A
#
# COMPACT_ATOMS: atom_id res chain seq x y z
N MET A 1 -1.38 2.03 16.45
CA MET A 1 -1.28 0.56 16.43
C MET A 1 0.16 0.19 16.14
N GLU A 2 0.74 -0.80 16.83
CA GLU A 2 2.10 -1.31 16.56
C GLU A 2 2.00 -2.58 15.71
N LEU A 3 2.82 -2.69 14.66
CA LEU A 3 2.94 -3.89 13.81
C LEU A 3 3.98 -4.82 14.40
N ARG A 4 3.61 -6.07 14.67
CA ARG A 4 4.43 -7.06 15.37
C ARG A 4 4.95 -8.16 14.45
N SER A 5 4.43 -8.28 13.23
CA SER A 5 4.90 -9.27 12.26
C SER A 5 4.68 -8.86 10.81
N VAL A 6 5.27 -9.65 9.89
CA VAL A 6 5.05 -9.50 8.45
C VAL A 6 3.65 -9.94 8.07
N GLU A 7 3.09 -10.94 8.75
CA GLU A 7 1.72 -11.40 8.55
C GLU A 7 0.72 -10.28 8.85
N GLU A 8 0.88 -9.57 9.98
CA GLU A 8 0.03 -8.41 10.30
C GLU A 8 0.14 -7.30 9.24
N LEU A 9 1.33 -7.08 8.70
CA LEU A 9 1.54 -6.14 7.60
C LEU A 9 0.84 -6.61 6.31
N MET A 10 0.90 -7.90 5.99
CA MET A 10 0.24 -8.49 4.83
C MET A 10 -1.28 -8.43 4.95
N ASP A 11 -1.82 -8.64 6.14
CA ASP A 11 -3.25 -8.50 6.42
C ASP A 11 -3.71 -7.06 6.22
N LEU A 12 -2.94 -6.07 6.67
CA LEU A 12 -3.24 -4.65 6.41
C LEU A 12 -3.10 -4.28 4.93
N LEU A 13 -2.11 -4.82 4.24
CA LEU A 13 -2.00 -4.66 2.78
C LEU A 13 -3.22 -5.24 2.07
N TYR A 14 -3.71 -6.38 2.52
CA TYR A 14 -4.92 -7.00 1.97
C TYR A 14 -6.18 -6.19 2.31
N ALA A 15 -6.24 -5.60 3.51
CA ALA A 15 -7.33 -4.70 3.92
C ALA A 15 -7.42 -3.43 3.07
N CYS A 16 -6.35 -3.03 2.38
CA CYS A 16 -6.37 -1.93 1.40
C CYS A 16 -7.15 -2.28 0.11
N ARG A 17 -7.61 -3.52 -0.07
CA ARG A 17 -8.35 -3.96 -1.25
C ARG A 17 -9.78 -3.41 -1.21
N GLY A 18 -10.23 -2.86 -2.32
CA GLY A 18 -11.52 -2.16 -2.41
C GLY A 18 -11.52 -0.73 -1.88
N GLU A 19 -10.51 -0.33 -1.09
CA GLU A 19 -10.34 1.05 -0.64
C GLU A 19 -9.97 1.95 -1.82
N ARG A 20 -10.80 2.97 -2.07
CA ARG A 20 -10.56 3.91 -3.16
C ARG A 20 -9.69 5.06 -2.69
N PRO A 21 -8.70 5.50 -3.47
CA PRO A 21 -8.11 6.81 -3.23
C PRO A 21 -9.22 7.87 -3.33
N GLY A 22 -9.22 8.86 -2.43
CA GLY A 22 -10.27 9.88 -2.32
C GLY A 22 -10.61 10.61 -3.63
N GLU A 23 -11.68 11.40 -3.61
CA GLU A 23 -12.51 11.93 -4.74
C GLU A 23 -11.80 12.43 -6.02
N TYR A 24 -10.49 12.62 -6.02
CA TYR A 24 -9.67 13.01 -7.16
C TYR A 24 -9.09 11.79 -7.90
N GLY A 25 -9.93 10.92 -8.46
CA GLY A 25 -9.43 9.74 -9.18
C GLY A 25 -10.47 9.02 -10.03
N GLY A 26 -10.72 9.52 -11.24
CA GLY A 26 -11.55 8.84 -12.23
C GLY A 26 -11.08 7.39 -12.45
N GLY A 27 -11.96 6.43 -12.17
CA GLY A 27 -11.72 5.00 -12.44
C GLY A 27 -10.53 4.38 -11.70
N ALA A 28 -10.12 4.95 -10.55
CA ALA A 28 -8.91 4.56 -9.86
C ALA A 28 -8.95 3.12 -9.33
N GLU A 29 -7.90 2.35 -9.63
CA GLU A 29 -7.56 1.08 -8.99
C GLU A 29 -7.58 1.26 -7.46
N ASP A 30 -8.01 0.23 -6.72
CA ASP A 30 -7.98 0.28 -5.27
C ASP A 30 -6.55 0.47 -4.73
N LEU A 31 -6.43 0.89 -3.47
CA LEU A 31 -5.13 1.17 -2.84
C LEU A 31 -4.20 -0.05 -2.88
N HIS A 32 -4.75 -1.27 -2.79
CA HIS A 32 -3.99 -2.51 -2.90
C HIS A 32 -3.38 -2.71 -4.29
N GLY A 33 -4.18 -2.60 -5.35
CA GLY A 33 -3.70 -2.73 -6.73
C GLY A 33 -2.71 -1.63 -7.10
N HIS A 34 -2.96 -0.40 -6.65
CA HIS A 34 -2.01 0.70 -6.82
C HIS A 34 -0.63 0.39 -6.20
N ALA A 35 -0.61 -0.19 -5.00
CA ALA A 35 0.64 -0.59 -4.34
C ALA A 35 1.37 -1.72 -5.07
N LEU A 36 0.65 -2.75 -5.52
CA LEU A 36 1.24 -3.83 -6.33
C LEU A 36 1.84 -3.30 -7.64
N ARG A 37 1.13 -2.40 -8.32
CA ARG A 37 1.60 -1.75 -9.55
C ARG A 37 2.87 -0.94 -9.27
N THR A 38 2.89 -0.17 -8.18
CA THR A 38 4.05 0.63 -7.77
C THR A 38 5.26 -0.25 -7.49
N ALA A 39 5.10 -1.30 -6.68
CA ALA A 39 6.16 -2.26 -6.38
C ALA A 39 6.68 -2.96 -7.65
N ALA A 40 5.80 -3.34 -8.58
CA ALA A 40 6.18 -3.95 -9.85
C ALA A 40 6.98 -3.00 -10.75
N LEU A 41 6.61 -1.71 -10.80
CA LEU A 41 7.36 -0.68 -11.53
C LEU A 41 8.73 -0.43 -10.90
N LEU A 42 8.81 -0.35 -9.57
CA LEU A 42 10.06 -0.19 -8.85
C LEU A 42 10.99 -1.39 -9.04
N ARG A 43 10.45 -2.61 -9.01
CA ARG A 43 11.21 -3.83 -9.31
C ARG A 43 11.81 -3.82 -10.72
N ARG A 44 11.09 -3.26 -11.69
CA ARG A 44 11.58 -3.11 -13.08
C ARG A 44 12.64 -2.01 -13.22
N ARG A 45 12.48 -0.88 -12.54
CA ARG A 45 13.36 0.31 -12.69
C ARG A 45 14.56 0.33 -11.76
N ARG A 46 14.44 -0.28 -10.58
CA ARG A 46 15.43 -0.30 -9.49
C ARG A 46 15.53 -1.72 -8.90
N PRO A 47 15.94 -2.72 -9.71
CA PRO A 47 15.88 -4.14 -9.31
C PRO A 47 16.73 -4.48 -8.08
N ALA A 48 17.85 -3.78 -7.88
CA ALA A 48 18.72 -3.97 -6.72
C ALA A 48 18.17 -3.34 -5.43
N ASP A 49 17.26 -2.38 -5.55
CA ASP A 49 16.73 -1.61 -4.41
C ASP A 49 15.44 -2.26 -3.88
N LYS A 50 15.61 -3.28 -3.04
CA LYS A 50 14.51 -4.03 -2.46
C LYS A 50 13.74 -3.20 -1.43
N GLU A 51 14.43 -2.33 -0.71
CA GLU A 51 13.82 -1.45 0.30
C GLU A 51 12.85 -0.48 -0.38
N LEU A 52 13.23 0.12 -1.50
CA LEU A 52 12.33 0.97 -2.28
C LEU A 52 11.11 0.21 -2.81
N GLN A 53 11.29 -1.03 -3.28
CA GLN A 53 10.18 -1.89 -3.73
C GLN A 53 9.20 -2.17 -2.59
N VAL A 54 9.71 -2.50 -1.40
CA VAL A 54 8.89 -2.72 -0.20
C VAL A 54 8.22 -1.42 0.25
N ALA A 55 8.93 -0.29 0.26
CA ALA A 55 8.37 1.01 0.60
C ALA A 55 7.19 1.38 -0.31
N GLY A 56 7.31 1.14 -1.62
CA GLY A 56 6.21 1.33 -2.57
C GLY A 56 5.03 0.39 -2.35
N LEU A 57 5.30 -0.84 -1.89
CA LEU A 57 4.25 -1.81 -1.56
C LEU A 57 3.49 -1.41 -0.29
N VAL A 58 4.18 -0.94 0.75
CA VAL A 58 3.57 -0.65 2.07
C VAL A 58 3.06 0.78 2.24
N ALA A 59 3.28 1.64 1.24
CA ALA A 59 2.82 3.04 1.23
C ALA A 59 1.33 3.25 1.63
N PRO A 60 0.34 2.45 1.19
CA PRO A 60 -1.05 2.67 1.58
C PRO A 60 -1.36 2.29 3.04
N VAL A 61 -0.58 1.41 3.67
CA VAL A 61 -0.81 0.96 5.06
C VAL A 61 -0.78 2.14 6.03
N GLY A 62 0.09 3.13 5.78
CA GLY A 62 0.16 4.34 6.58
C GLY A 62 -1.16 5.14 6.64
N ARG A 63 -2.02 5.03 5.61
CA ARG A 63 -3.36 5.67 5.63
C ARG A 63 -4.33 4.94 6.55
N LEU A 64 -4.29 3.61 6.56
CA LEU A 64 -5.14 2.80 7.46
C LEU A 64 -4.73 2.98 8.92
N LEU A 65 -3.45 3.20 9.16
CA LEU A 65 -2.92 3.46 10.51
C LEU A 65 -3.03 4.94 10.91
N TRP A 66 -3.53 5.81 10.04
CA TRP A 66 -3.65 7.24 10.34
C TRP A 66 -4.68 7.44 11.47
N PRO A 67 -4.32 8.11 12.58
CA PRO A 67 -5.22 8.29 13.73
C PRO A 67 -6.53 9.04 13.45
N GLY A 68 -6.68 9.65 12.28
CA GLY A 68 -7.87 10.38 11.86
C GLY A 68 -8.66 9.75 10.72
N ALA A 69 -8.42 8.48 10.37
CA ALA A 69 -9.26 7.79 9.40
C ALA A 69 -10.67 7.54 10.00
N PRO A 70 -11.77 7.80 9.26
CA PRO A 70 -13.12 7.49 9.74
C PRO A 70 -13.26 5.96 9.92
N ALA A 71 -13.87 5.57 11.05
CA ALA A 71 -14.17 4.17 11.39
C ALA A 71 -15.26 3.56 10.50
#